data_AF-A0A0F4YSS4-F1
#
_entry.id   AF-A0A0F4YSS4-F1
#
_cell.length_a   1.000
_cell.length_b   1.000
_cell.length_c   1.000
_cell.angle_alpha   90.00
_cell.angle_beta   90.00
_cell.angle_gamma   90.00
#
_symmetry.space_group_name_H-M   'P 1'
#
loop_
_entity.id
_entity.type
_entity.pdbx_description
1 polymer ?
#
loop_
_entity_poly.entity_id
_entity_poly.type
_entity_poly.pdbx_seq_one_letter_code
_entity_poly.pdbx_strand_id
1 'polypeptide(L)'
;MKLNITSLLLAASASLASAQYKGIIFFKEHGQCPRQIESEQQTDFEYTAGSNLCIPMGYSSDNYGVGLSAALIGNNDIPPTKLGGCPTSSCNENCQTTSIKQTGNGIYLGCAQFTDAPYLYIGR
;
A
#
# COMPACT_ATOMS: atom_id res chain seq x y z
N MET A 1 -33.18 51.26 0.84
CA MET A 1 -33.61 49.97 1.42
C MET A 1 -32.83 48.88 0.70
N LYS A 2 -31.75 48.32 1.29
CA LYS A 2 -31.69 47.08 2.12
C LYS A 2 -32.30 45.87 1.38
N LEU A 3 -31.47 45.09 0.68
CA LEU A 3 -30.73 43.87 1.09
C LEU A 3 -31.61 42.60 1.03
N ASN A 4 -31.22 41.63 0.19
CA ASN A 4 -30.86 40.27 0.61
C ASN A 4 -30.82 39.31 -0.59
N ILE A 5 -29.62 38.95 -1.02
CA ILE A 5 -29.39 37.63 -1.63
C ILE A 5 -28.25 37.00 -0.84
N THR A 6 -28.65 36.22 0.15
CA THR A 6 -27.74 35.41 0.98
C THR A 6 -27.37 34.18 0.18
N SER A 7 -26.26 34.22 -0.55
CA SER A 7 -25.66 33.02 -1.12
C SER A 7 -24.97 32.22 -0.02
N LEU A 8 -25.60 31.12 0.40
CA LEU A 8 -24.94 30.08 1.18
C LEU A 8 -23.84 29.44 0.32
N LEU A 9 -22.58 29.76 0.59
CA LEU A 9 -21.45 28.93 0.16
C LEU A 9 -21.43 27.67 1.04
N LEU A 10 -21.84 26.53 0.47
CA LEU A 10 -21.53 25.22 1.03
C LEU A 10 -20.02 24.98 0.89
N ALA A 11 -19.27 25.19 1.97
CA ALA A 11 -17.91 24.68 2.08
C ALA A 11 -17.99 23.16 2.28
N ALA A 12 -17.85 22.40 1.19
CA ALA A 12 -17.61 20.97 1.26
C ALA A 12 -16.19 20.75 1.79
N SER A 13 -16.06 20.54 3.10
CA SER A 13 -14.83 20.09 3.73
C SER A 13 -14.58 18.64 3.31
N ALA A 14 -14.01 18.43 2.12
CA ALA A 14 -13.43 17.16 1.76
C ALA A 14 -12.23 16.95 2.69
N SER A 15 -12.40 16.16 3.74
CA SER A 15 -11.32 15.64 4.56
C SER A 15 -10.44 14.76 3.67
N LEU A 16 -9.44 15.39 3.04
CA LEU A 16 -8.33 14.70 2.41
C LEU A 16 -7.66 13.86 3.49
N ALA A 17 -7.96 12.57 3.53
CA ALA A 17 -7.19 11.65 4.35
C ALA A 17 -5.79 11.58 3.73
N SER A 18 -4.85 12.34 4.29
CA SER A 18 -3.46 12.34 3.85
C SER A 18 -2.88 10.93 4.02
N ALA A 19 -2.16 10.45 3.01
CA ALA A 19 -1.37 9.22 3.11
C ALA A 19 -0.49 9.27 4.38
N GLN A 20 -0.46 8.17 5.10
CA GLN A 20 0.23 8.05 6.38
C GLN A 20 1.58 7.39 6.19
N TYR A 21 1.64 6.35 5.36
CA TYR A 21 2.89 5.70 4.99
C TYR A 21 3.10 5.85 3.49
N LYS A 22 4.34 6.10 3.10
CA LYS A 22 4.78 6.08 1.70
C LYS A 22 6.01 5.21 1.58
N GLY A 23 6.01 4.35 0.58
CA GLY A 23 7.09 3.39 0.42
C GLY A 23 7.15 2.77 -0.95
N ILE A 24 8.02 1.78 -1.04
CA ILE A 24 8.37 1.08 -2.26
C ILE A 24 8.18 -0.42 -2.00
N ILE A 25 7.58 -1.08 -2.98
CA ILE A 25 7.52 -2.52 -3.09
C ILE A 25 8.58 -2.95 -4.09
N PHE A 26 9.39 -3.92 -3.71
CA PHE A 26 10.48 -4.45 -4.53
C PHE A 26 10.13 -5.87 -4.96
N PHE A 27 10.48 -6.21 -6.20
CA PHE A 27 10.17 -7.49 -6.81
C PHE A 27 11.43 -8.23 -7.24
N LYS A 28 11.33 -9.55 -7.23
CA LYS A 28 12.34 -10.44 -7.78
C LYS A 28 11.72 -11.73 -8.30
N GLU A 29 12.50 -12.50 -9.06
CA GLU A 29 12.10 -13.82 -9.48
C GLU A 29 11.78 -14.73 -8.28
N HIS A 30 10.85 -15.66 -8.48
CA HIS A 30 10.47 -16.63 -7.46
C HIS A 30 11.68 -17.42 -6.93
N GLY A 31 11.67 -17.67 -5.62
CA GLY A 31 12.78 -18.32 -4.90
C GLY A 31 13.91 -17.36 -4.55
N GLN A 32 13.86 -16.10 -4.98
CA GLN A 32 14.77 -15.04 -4.55
C GLN A 32 14.03 -13.98 -3.73
N CYS A 33 14.74 -13.38 -2.77
CA CYS A 33 14.23 -12.24 -2.03
C CYS A 33 14.82 -10.95 -2.61
N PRO A 34 14.00 -9.91 -2.84
CA PRO A 34 14.52 -8.61 -3.24
C PRO A 34 15.43 -8.07 -2.13
N ARG A 35 16.53 -7.45 -2.57
CA ARG A 35 17.50 -6.76 -1.68
C ARG A 35 17.06 -5.34 -1.32
N GLN A 36 15.98 -4.85 -1.92
CA GLN A 36 15.42 -3.52 -1.70
C GLN A 36 16.39 -2.40 -2.09
N ILE A 37 16.88 -2.50 -3.32
CA ILE A 37 17.79 -1.54 -3.95
C ILE A 37 17.15 -1.01 -5.24
N GLU A 38 17.52 0.20 -5.66
CA GLU A 38 16.91 0.90 -6.80
C GLU A 38 17.02 0.15 -8.14
N SER A 39 17.98 -0.78 -8.28
CA SER A 39 18.14 -1.56 -9.51
C SER A 39 17.13 -2.72 -9.63
N GLU A 40 16.39 -3.03 -8.57
CA GLU A 40 15.32 -4.03 -8.60
C GLU A 40 14.04 -3.41 -9.15
N GLN A 41 13.21 -4.23 -9.79
CA GLN A 41 11.90 -3.76 -10.24
C GLN A 41 11.09 -3.36 -9.01
N GLN A 42 10.45 -2.19 -9.09
CA GLN A 42 9.83 -1.57 -7.95
C GLN A 42 8.57 -0.78 -8.31
N THR A 43 7.67 -0.67 -7.35
CA THR A 43 6.45 0.13 -7.46
C THR A 43 6.22 0.91 -6.16
N ASP A 44 5.88 2.18 -6.29
CA ASP A 44 5.53 3.02 -5.15
C ASP A 44 4.14 2.69 -4.61
N PHE A 45 3.95 2.90 -3.30
CA PHE A 45 2.63 2.86 -2.70
C PHE A 45 2.47 3.93 -1.62
N GLU A 46 1.22 4.33 -1.42
CA GLU A 46 0.81 5.22 -0.35
C GLU A 46 -0.34 4.55 0.42
N TYR A 47 -0.21 4.48 1.74
CA TYR A 47 -1.16 3.82 2.62
C TYR A 47 -1.79 4.81 3.59
N THR A 48 -3.09 4.69 3.77
CA THR A 48 -3.89 5.46 4.74
C THR A 48 -4.57 4.49 5.69
N ALA A 49 -4.40 4.66 7.00
CA ALA A 49 -5.09 3.80 7.95
C ALA A 49 -6.61 3.87 7.79
N GLY A 50 -7.23 2.69 7.90
CA GLY A 50 -8.68 2.52 7.73
C GLY A 50 -9.08 2.09 6.32
N SER A 51 -8.16 2.06 5.35
CA SER A 51 -8.36 1.43 4.05
C SER A 51 -7.40 0.25 3.85
N ASN A 52 -7.79 -0.65 2.95
CA ASN A 52 -6.92 -1.66 2.37
C ASN A 52 -6.55 -1.20 0.96
N LEU A 53 -5.30 -1.42 0.58
CA LEU A 53 -4.86 -1.25 -0.80
C LEU A 53 -5.00 -2.58 -1.53
N CYS A 54 -5.46 -2.50 -2.78
CA CYS A 54 -5.37 -3.57 -3.74
C CYS A 54 -4.80 -2.97 -5.02
N ILE A 55 -3.55 -3.30 -5.35
CA ILE A 55 -2.85 -2.71 -6.49
C ILE A 55 -2.44 -3.81 -7.46
N PRO A 56 -2.50 -3.58 -8.79
CA PRO A 56 -1.98 -4.55 -9.74
C PRO A 56 -0.49 -4.76 -9.50
N MET A 57 -0.07 -6.02 -9.49
CA MET A 57 1.33 -6.39 -9.44
C MET A 57 1.99 -5.85 -10.71
N GLY A 58 2.93 -4.92 -10.56
CA GLY A 58 3.66 -4.31 -11.67
C GLY A 58 4.80 -5.18 -12.21
N TYR A 59 4.87 -6.47 -11.86
CA TYR A 59 5.95 -7.42 -12.19
C TYR A 59 5.49 -8.41 -13.27
N SER A 60 6.38 -8.80 -14.17
CA SER A 60 6.02 -9.56 -15.37
C SER A 60 5.87 -11.07 -15.15
N SER A 61 6.05 -11.58 -13.93
CA SER A 61 6.02 -13.01 -13.64
C SER A 61 4.86 -13.38 -12.72
N ASP A 62 4.19 -14.49 -13.02
CA ASP A 62 3.13 -15.07 -12.20
C ASP A 62 3.66 -15.60 -10.84
N ASN A 63 4.98 -15.81 -10.73
CA ASN A 63 5.65 -16.26 -9.51
C ASN A 63 6.79 -15.31 -9.16
N TYR A 64 6.78 -14.78 -7.93
CA TYR A 64 7.72 -13.73 -7.57
C TYR A 64 8.03 -13.68 -6.08
N GLY A 65 9.24 -13.21 -5.80
CA GLY A 65 9.64 -12.72 -4.49
C GLY A 65 9.29 -11.24 -4.34
N VAL A 66 8.79 -10.85 -3.17
CA VAL A 66 8.41 -9.48 -2.88
C VAL A 66 8.93 -9.03 -1.52
N GLY A 67 9.29 -7.77 -1.42
CA GLY A 67 9.65 -7.07 -0.20
C GLY A 67 9.08 -5.67 -0.22
N LEU A 68 9.01 -5.02 0.94
CA LEU A 68 8.61 -3.62 1.03
C LEU A 68 9.39 -2.88 2.10
N SER A 69 9.53 -1.58 1.88
CA SER A 69 10.00 -0.61 2.86
C SER A 69 9.21 0.67 2.73
N ALA A 70 8.73 1.22 3.85
CA ALA A 70 8.01 2.49 3.84
C ALA A 70 8.29 3.30 5.11
N ALA A 71 8.14 4.61 4.99
CA ALA A 71 8.27 5.55 6.09
C ALA A 71 6.91 6.20 6.40
N LEU A 72 6.70 6.51 7.69
CA LEU A 72 5.63 7.38 8.14
C LEU A 72 5.87 8.80 7.61
N ILE A 73 4.94 9.31 6.81
CA ILE A 73 4.94 10.67 6.25
C ILE A 73 3.78 11.52 6.79
N GLY A 74 2.81 10.92 7.49
CA GLY A 74 1.68 11.59 8.11
C GLY A 74 1.75 11.60 9.64
N ASN A 75 0.71 12.15 10.28
CA ASN A 75 0.61 12.26 11.74
C ASN A 75 -0.02 11.03 12.42
N ASN A 76 -0.59 10.12 11.65
CA ASN A 76 -1.24 8.92 12.16
C ASN A 76 -0.32 7.72 11.93
N ASP A 77 0.17 7.15 13.02
CA ASP A 77 1.20 6.11 13.09
C ASP A 77 0.62 4.69 13.09
N ILE A 78 -0.56 4.51 12.51
CA ILE A 78 -1.26 3.24 12.42
C ILE A 78 -0.80 2.53 11.13
N PRO A 79 0.16 1.58 11.17
CA PRO A 79 0.68 0.96 9.97
C PRO A 79 -0.26 -0.12 9.41
N PRO A 80 -0.12 -0.47 8.12
CA PRO A 80 -0.60 -1.75 7.63
C PRO A 80 0.21 -2.87 8.32
N THR A 81 -0.45 -3.98 8.64
CA THR A 81 0.16 -5.12 9.32
C THR A 81 0.38 -6.31 8.40
N LYS A 82 -0.16 -6.26 7.18
CA LYS A 82 -0.11 -7.37 6.22
C LYS A 82 0.22 -6.88 4.81
N LEU A 83 1.05 -7.69 4.15
CA LEU A 83 1.22 -7.72 2.71
C LEU A 83 0.63 -9.03 2.21
N GLY A 84 -0.04 -9.03 1.06
CA GLY A 84 -0.53 -10.26 0.46
C GLY A 84 -0.50 -10.26 -1.06
N GLY A 85 -0.48 -11.46 -1.62
CA GLY A 85 -0.74 -11.73 -3.03
C GLY A 85 -2.17 -12.23 -3.21
N CYS A 86 -2.92 -11.63 -4.13
CA CYS A 86 -4.33 -11.89 -4.35
C CYS A 86 -4.64 -12.21 -5.82
N PRO A 87 -5.60 -13.11 -6.08
CA PRO A 87 -6.02 -13.47 -7.44
C PRO A 87 -6.89 -12.40 -8.11
N THR A 88 -7.56 -11.54 -7.34
CA THR A 88 -8.56 -10.59 -7.84
C THR A 88 -8.26 -9.15 -7.44
N SER A 89 -8.74 -8.21 -8.26
CA SER A 89 -8.53 -6.77 -8.08
C SER A 89 -9.28 -6.16 -6.89
N SER A 90 -10.14 -6.94 -6.23
CA SER A 90 -10.82 -6.51 -5.02
C SER A 90 -10.04 -6.86 -3.75
N CYS A 91 -9.09 -7.80 -3.81
CA CYS A 91 -8.35 -8.32 -2.66
C CYS A 91 -9.26 -8.78 -1.49
N ASN A 92 -10.50 -9.21 -1.78
CA ASN A 92 -11.48 -9.57 -0.75
C ASN A 92 -11.42 -11.05 -0.35
N GLU A 93 -10.88 -11.91 -1.21
CA GLU A 93 -10.94 -13.37 -1.03
C GLU A 93 -9.64 -14.02 -1.49
N ASN A 94 -9.27 -15.12 -0.81
CA ASN A 94 -8.17 -16.02 -1.18
C ASN A 94 -6.79 -15.36 -1.31
N CYS A 95 -6.57 -14.23 -0.64
CA CYS A 95 -5.25 -13.61 -0.56
C CYS A 95 -4.32 -14.42 0.37
N GLN A 96 -3.15 -14.77 -0.14
CA GLN A 96 -2.06 -15.27 0.71
C GLN A 96 -1.40 -14.07 1.37
N THR A 97 -1.37 -14.03 2.71
CA THR A 97 -0.85 -12.87 3.45
C THR A 97 0.33 -13.25 4.34
N THR A 98 1.17 -12.26 4.60
CA THR A 98 2.31 -12.32 5.48
C THR A 98 2.38 -11.05 6.30
N SER A 99 3.01 -11.11 7.47
CA SER A 99 3.07 -9.99 8.39
C SER A 99 4.16 -8.98 8.02
N ILE A 100 3.79 -7.72 8.01
CA ILE A 100 4.71 -6.58 7.91
C ILE A 100 5.26 -6.29 9.32
N LYS A 101 6.56 -6.02 9.42
CA LYS A 101 7.19 -5.61 10.67
C LYS A 101 7.24 -4.09 10.76
N GLN A 102 6.88 -3.53 11.90
CA GLN A 102 7.14 -2.13 12.19
C GLN A 102 8.58 -1.96 12.72
N THR A 103 9.30 -0.97 12.21
CA THR A 103 10.68 -0.66 12.58
C THR A 103 10.83 0.84 12.79
N GLY A 104 10.76 1.29 14.04
CA GLY A 104 10.73 2.72 14.37
C GLY A 104 9.52 3.41 13.72
N ASN A 105 9.79 4.48 12.97
CA ASN A 105 8.76 5.23 12.21
C ASN A 105 8.51 4.64 10.82
N GLY A 106 8.98 3.43 10.53
CA GLY A 106 8.80 2.77 9.24
C GLY A 106 8.19 1.40 9.37
N ILE A 107 7.95 0.79 8.22
CA ILE A 107 7.53 -0.60 8.08
C ILE A 107 8.42 -1.32 7.09
N TYR A 108 8.60 -2.61 7.31
CA TYR A 108 9.53 -3.43 6.54
C TYR A 108 9.02 -4.86 6.40
N LEU A 109 9.18 -5.40 5.19
CA LEU A 109 9.07 -6.82 4.91
C LEU A 109 10.23 -7.24 4.02
N GLY A 110 11.11 -8.09 4.54
CA GLY A 110 12.34 -8.46 3.83
C GLY A 110 12.12 -9.47 2.70
N CYS A 111 11.12 -10.35 2.83
CA CYS A 111 10.81 -11.33 1.80
C CYS A 111 9.46 -12.02 2.03
N ALA A 112 8.69 -12.14 0.96
CA ALA A 112 7.58 -13.08 0.81
C ALA A 112 7.62 -13.65 -0.61
N GLN A 113 6.96 -14.79 -0.80
CA GLN A 113 6.84 -15.43 -2.10
C GLN A 113 5.36 -15.58 -2.40
N PHE A 114 4.96 -15.17 -3.60
CA PHE A 114 3.59 -15.32 -4.07
C PHE A 114 3.58 -15.98 -5.45
N THR A 115 2.51 -16.72 -5.69
CA THR A 115 2.24 -17.49 -6.91
C THR A 115 0.82 -17.16 -7.36
N ASP A 116 0.64 -16.95 -8.67
CA ASP A 116 -0.64 -16.65 -9.30
C ASP A 116 -1.38 -15.48 -8.64
N ALA A 117 -0.60 -14.46 -8.26
CA ALA A 117 -1.05 -13.30 -7.49
C ALA A 117 -0.88 -11.99 -8.28
N PRO A 118 -1.76 -11.69 -9.24
CA PRO A 118 -1.71 -10.49 -10.07
C PRO A 118 -2.03 -9.19 -9.32
N TYR A 119 -2.46 -9.27 -8.06
CA TYR A 119 -2.72 -8.09 -7.22
C TYR A 119 -2.01 -8.21 -5.88
N LEU A 120 -1.51 -7.08 -5.39
CA LEU A 120 -0.95 -6.96 -4.05
C LEU A 120 -1.94 -6.30 -3.11
N TYR A 121 -2.13 -6.93 -1.97
CA TYR A 121 -2.87 -6.41 -0.84
C TYR A 121 -1.92 -5.77 0.17
N ILE A 122 -2.23 -4.56 0.64
CA ILE A 122 -1.57 -3.94 1.80
C ILE A 122 -2.64 -3.42 2.74
N GLY A 123 -2.67 -3.92 3.96
CA GLY A 123 -3.75 -3.62 4.90
C GLY A 123 -3.57 -4.25 6.26
N ARG A 124 -4.69 -4.43 6.97
CA ARG A 124 -4.75 -5.03 8.31
C ARG A 124 -5.53 -6.33 8.34
#